data_AF-A0A3C2B962-F1
#
_entry.id   AF-A0A3C2B962-F1
#
_cell.length_a   1.000
_cell.length_b   1.000
_cell.length_c   1.000
_cell.angle_alpha   90.00
_cell.angle_beta   90.00
_cell.angle_gamma   90.00
#
_symmetry.space_group_name_H-M   'P 1'
#
loop_
_entity.id
_entity.type
_entity.pdbx_description
1 polymer ?
#
loop_
_entity_poly.entity_id
_entity_poly.type
_entity_poly.pdbx_seq_one_letter_code
_entity_poly.pdbx_strand_id
1 'polypeptide(L)' 'RNGVAVPTDGGTASLELTVDAAGWAALVTAGATCARLVDDGHASVVGGTAADIDSLLRCFDLPEPA' A
#
# COMPACT_ATOMS: atom_id res chain seq x y z
N ARG A 1 5.27 -13.92 8.52
CA ARG A 1 5.61 -12.53 8.11
C ARG A 1 6.20 -12.63 6.72
N ASN A 2 5.39 -12.44 5.68
CA ASN A 2 5.86 -12.52 4.30
C ASN A 2 6.14 -11.10 3.84
N GLY A 3 7.40 -10.67 3.92
CA GLY A 3 7.84 -9.40 3.35
C GLY A 3 8.33 -9.65 1.93
N VAL A 4 7.71 -9.02 0.94
CA VAL A 4 8.28 -8.91 -0.40
C VAL A 4 9.24 -7.74 -0.37
N ALA A 5 10.53 -8.02 -0.28
CA ALA A 5 11.55 -7.00 -0.47
C ALA A 5 11.63 -6.71 -1.98
N VAL A 6 11.17 -5.53 -2.39
CA VAL A 6 11.57 -4.96 -3.68
C VAL A 6 13.08 -4.71 -3.57
N PRO A 7 13.92 -5.21 -4.49
CA PRO A 7 15.37 -5.02 -4.37
C PRO A 7 15.66 -3.52 -4.51
N THR A 8 15.88 -2.85 -3.38
CA THR A 8 16.57 -1.57 -3.34
C THR A 8 18.06 -1.85 -3.22
N ASP A 9 18.86 -1.08 -3.93
CA ASP A 9 20.32 -1.03 -3.94
C ASP A 9 20.97 -0.68 -2.59
N GLY A 10 20.28 -0.95 -1.47
CA GLY A 10 20.61 -0.41 -0.15
C GLY A 10 20.08 1.01 0.08
N GLY A 11 19.42 1.62 -0.92
CA GLY A 11 18.75 2.90 -0.77
C GLY A 11 17.52 2.84 0.14
N THR A 12 17.34 3.89 0.94
CA THR A 12 16.11 4.12 1.69
C THR A 12 14.95 4.32 0.72
N ALA A 13 13.83 3.63 0.94
CA ALA A 13 12.64 3.84 0.12
C ALA A 13 12.16 5.30 0.25
N SER A 14 11.91 5.96 -0.88
CA SER A 14 11.36 7.33 -0.90
C SER A 14 9.87 7.37 -0.56
N LEU A 15 9.20 6.22 -0.61
CA LEU A 15 7.79 6.03 -0.31
C LEU A 15 7.61 4.65 0.31
N GLU A 16 6.99 4.59 1.48
CA GLU A 16 6.74 3.33 2.21
C GLU A 16 5.28 3.23 2.61
N LEU A 17 4.68 2.06 2.34
CA LEU A 17 3.38 1.65 2.85
C LEU A 17 3.59 0.51 3.85
N THR A 18 3.27 0.77 5.12
CA THR A 18 3.11 -0.31 6.10
C THR A 18 1.62 -0.65 6.19
N VAL A 19 1.29 -1.93 6.10
CA VAL A 19 -0.09 -2.42 6.13
C VAL A 19 -0.16 -3.75 6.88
N ASP A 20 -1.22 -3.95 7.65
CA ASP A 20 -1.46 -5.24 8.31
C ASP A 20 -2.07 -6.28 7.35
N ALA A 21 -2.25 -7.51 7.83
CA ALA A 21 -2.77 -8.60 7.00
C ALA A 21 -4.22 -8.37 6.52
N ALA A 22 -5.05 -7.71 7.33
CA ALA A 22 -6.44 -7.45 6.99
C ALA A 22 -6.54 -6.33 5.95
N GLY A 23 -5.78 -5.24 6.13
CA GLY A 23 -5.67 -4.16 5.16
C GLY A 23 -5.08 -4.63 3.83
N TRP A 24 -4.07 -5.50 3.87
CA TRP A 24 -3.52 -6.08 2.64
C TRP A 24 -4.56 -6.92 1.89
N ALA A 25 -5.31 -7.77 2.60
CA ALA A 25 -6.39 -8.54 2.00
C ALA A 25 -7.47 -7.64 1.38
N ALA A 26 -7.85 -6.56 2.06
CA ALA A 26 -8.81 -5.59 1.54
C ALA A 26 -8.29 -4.86 0.29
N LEU A 27 -7.00 -4.52 0.25
CA LEU A 27 -6.34 -3.91 -0.91
C LEU A 27 -6.40 -4.84 -2.14
N VAL A 28 -5.99 -6.10 -1.98
CA VAL A 28 -5.77 -7.01 -3.13
C VAL A 28 -7.00 -7.82 -3.52
N THR A 29 -8.03 -7.89 -2.68
CA THR A 29 -9.25 -8.68 -2.98
C THR A 29 -10.52 -7.84 -3.08
N ALA A 30 -10.59 -6.70 -2.37
CA ALA A 30 -11.79 -5.89 -2.27
C ALA A 30 -11.66 -4.50 -2.92
N GLY A 31 -10.50 -4.16 -3.47
CA GLY A 31 -10.26 -2.84 -4.07
C GLY A 31 -10.28 -1.70 -3.03
N ALA A 32 -9.88 -1.96 -1.78
CA ALA A 32 -9.81 -0.86 -0.80
C ALA A 32 -8.72 0.15 -1.20
N THR A 33 -9.03 1.45 -1.11
CA THR A 33 -8.05 2.52 -1.32
C THR A 33 -7.10 2.66 -0.13
N CYS A 34 -5.88 3.12 -0.38
CA CYS A 34 -4.91 3.37 0.69
C CYS A 34 -5.44 4.40 1.70
N ALA A 35 -6.16 5.43 1.24
CA ALA A 35 -6.76 6.43 2.12
C ALA A 35 -7.70 5.79 3.15
N ARG A 36 -8.59 4.91 2.68
CA ARG A 36 -9.51 4.19 3.56
C ARG A 36 -8.78 3.27 4.55
N LEU A 37 -7.73 2.57 4.11
CA LEU A 37 -6.95 1.71 4.99
C LEU A 37 -6.21 2.50 6.08
N VAL A 38 -5.79 3.73 5.80
CA VAL A 38 -5.20 4.63 6.79
C VAL A 38 -6.27 5.10 7.79
N ASP A 39 -7.43 5.51 7.30
CA ASP A 39 -8.56 5.95 8.15
C ASP A 39 -9.06 4.83 9.08
N ASP A 40 -9.12 3.61 8.58
CA ASP A 40 -9.52 2.41 9.33
C ASP A 40 -8.40 1.91 10.29
N GLY A 41 -7.20 2.51 10.24
CA GLY A 41 -6.06 2.16 11.09
C GLY A 41 -5.27 0.92 10.68
N HIS A 42 -5.50 0.41 9.46
CA HIS A 42 -4.83 -0.76 8.91
C HIS A 42 -3.52 -0.44 8.19
N ALA A 43 -3.28 0.83 7.84
CA ALA A 43 -2.11 1.26 7.08
C ALA A 43 -1.50 2.57 7.58
N SER A 44 -0.22 2.79 7.24
CA SER A 44 0.48 4.06 7.41
C SER A 44 1.43 4.32 6.25
N VAL A 45 1.59 5.59 5.87
CA VAL A 45 2.43 6.02 4.75
C VAL A 45 3.59 6.90 5.24
N VAL A 46 4.78 6.68 4.71
CA VAL A 46 5.98 7.51 4.95
C VAL A 46 6.54 8.01 3.62
N GLY A 47 7.01 9.26 3.59
CA GLY A 47 7.64 9.86 2.41
C GLY A 47 6.68 10.44 1.37
N GLY A 48 5.36 10.27 1.55
CA GLY A 48 4.33 10.79 0.66
C GLY A 48 2.92 10.72 1.26
N THR A 49 1.91 10.77 0.39
CA THR A 49 0.49 10.74 0.73
C THR A 49 -0.15 9.41 0.33
N ALA A 50 -1.35 9.12 0.86
CA ALA A 50 -2.13 7.96 0.42
C ALA A 50 -2.44 8.00 -1.09
N ALA A 51 -2.61 9.20 -1.67
CA ALA A 51 -2.85 9.36 -3.10
C ALA A 51 -1.62 8.98 -3.96
N ASP A 52 -0.40 9.21 -3.45
CA ASP A 52 0.83 8.79 -4.11
C ASP A 52 0.93 7.26 -4.15
N ILE A 53 0.56 6.60 -3.05
CA ILE A 53 0.45 5.13 -2.99
C ILE A 53 -0.65 4.63 -3.92
N ASP A 54 -1.85 5.20 -3.91
CA ASP A 54 -2.93 4.78 -4.81
C ASP A 54 -2.52 4.92 -6.29
N SER A 55 -1.77 5.97 -6.62
CA SER A 55 -1.21 6.17 -7.97
C SER A 55 -0.17 5.10 -8.32
N LEU A 56 0.71 4.72 -7.39
CA LEU A 56 1.65 3.60 -7.54
C LEU A 56 0.90 2.27 -7.71
N LEU A 57 -0.14 2.04 -6.91
CA LEU A 57 -0.91 0.80 -6.92
C LEU A 57 -1.64 0.55 -8.25
N ARG A 58 -1.99 1.61 -8.99
CA ARG A 58 -2.51 1.51 -10.36
C ARG A 58 -1.52 0.92 -11.38
N CYS A 59 -0.23 0.81 -11.04
CA CYS A 59 0.75 0.12 -11.88
C CYS A 59 0.69 -1.41 -11.71
N PHE A 60 -0.08 -1.91 -10.75
CA PHE A 60 -0.26 -3.34 -10.49
C PHE A 60 -1.67 -3.78 -10.92
N ASP A 61 -1.80 -5.06 -11.24
CA ASP A 61 -3.08 -5.68 -11.57
C ASP A 61 -3.87 -5.97 -10.28
N LEU A 62 -4.46 -4.92 -9.71
CA LEU A 62 -5.29 -4.95 -8.51
C LEU A 62 -6.76 -4.69 -8.87
N PRO A 63 -7.72 -5.17 -8.06
CA PRO A 63 -9.12 -4.85 -8.26
C PRO A 63 -9.35 -3.33 -8.25
N GLU A 64 -10.18 -2.85 -9.18
CA GLU A 64 -10.58 -1.44 -9.20
C GLU A 64 -11.23 -1.02 -7.87
N PRO A 65 -11.00 0.21 -7.40
CA PRO A 65 -11.57 0.67 -6.15
C PRO A 65 -13.10 0.70 -6.18
N ALA A 66 -13.72 0.24 -5.10
CA ALA A 66 -15.17 0.27 -4.89
C ALA A 66 -15.69 1.66 -4.52
#